data_AF-A0A2V8P9Z4-F1
#
_entry.id   AF-A0A2V8P9Z4-F1
#
_cell.length_a   1.000
_cell.length_b   1.000
_cell.length_c   1.000
_cell.angle_alpha   90.00
_cell.angle_beta   90.00
_cell.angle_gamma   90.00
#
_symmetry.space_group_name_H-M   'P 1'
#
loop_
_entity.id
_entity.type
_entity.pdbx_description
1 polymer ?
#
loop_
_entity_poly.entity_id
_entity_poly.type
_entity_poly.pdbx_seq_one_letter_code
_entity_poly.pdbx_strand_id
1 'polypeptide(L)'
;MRLAAKLILIVSLVVFPQSFQAAPTPEPNIGVNGYFASDRAQRGRIVQAAVVMEIPSGYHVNANRPLNKYSIPTSLKIDASGGVRVGSVI
;
A
#
# COMPACT_ATOMS: atom_id res chain seq x y z
N MET A 1 32.17 45.06 -10.92
CA MET A 1 32.30 43.67 -11.44
C MET A 1 32.25 42.60 -10.35
N ARG A 2 33.03 42.70 -9.25
CA ARG A 2 33.04 41.68 -8.17
C ARG A 2 31.71 41.52 -7.41
N LEU A 3 30.96 42.60 -7.22
CA LEU A 3 29.65 42.57 -6.55
C LEU A 3 28.59 41.85 -7.40
N ALA A 4 28.56 42.14 -8.70
CA ALA A 4 27.67 41.48 -9.66
C ALA A 4 27.96 39.98 -9.78
N ALA A 5 29.24 39.59 -9.81
CA ALA A 5 29.64 38.18 -9.83
C ALA A 5 29.19 37.42 -8.57
N LYS A 6 29.29 38.05 -7.38
CA LYS A 6 28.78 37.47 -6.13
C LYS A 6 27.26 37.32 -6.14
N LEU A 7 26.55 38.31 -6.68
CA LEU A 7 25.09 38.27 -6.78
C LEU A 7 24.64 37.13 -7.70
N ILE A 8 25.30 36.98 -8.86
CA ILE A 8 25.03 35.89 -9.81
C ILE A 8 25.32 34.53 -9.16
N LEU A 9 26.41 34.41 -8.42
CA LEU A 9 26.76 33.18 -7.70
C LEU A 9 25.68 32.81 -6.67
N ILE A 10 25.24 33.77 -5.86
CA ILE A 10 24.19 33.54 -4.84
C ILE A 10 22.87 33.14 -5.49
N VAL A 11 22.46 33.82 -6.56
CA VAL A 11 21.24 33.48 -7.30
C VAL A 11 21.35 32.07 -7.90
N SER A 12 22.51 31.71 -8.47
CA SER A 12 22.73 30.36 -8.99
C SER A 12 22.63 29.29 -7.88
N LEU A 13 23.21 29.53 -6.70
CA LEU A 13 23.19 28.57 -5.59
C LEU A 13 21.79 28.37 -5.00
N VAL A 14 20.92 29.38 -5.07
CA VAL A 14 19.55 29.29 -4.54
C VAL A 14 18.56 28.70 -5.55
N VAL A 15 18.69 29.05 -6.84
CA VAL A 15 17.71 28.64 -7.88
C VAL A 15 18.02 27.25 -8.45
N PHE A 16 19.30 26.87 -8.54
CA PHE A 16 19.72 25.59 -9.12
C PHE A 16 19.21 24.34 -8.36
N PRO A 17 19.21 24.27 -7.00
CA PRO A 17 18.74 23.08 -6.29
C PRO A 17 17.22 22.86 -6.40
N GLN A 18 16.43 23.91 -6.68
CA GLN A 18 14.96 23.79 -6.81
C GLN A 18 14.54 22.99 -8.05
N SER A 19 15.44 22.82 -9.00
CA SER A 19 15.19 22.07 -10.25
C SER A 19 15.37 20.55 -10.09
N PHE A 20 15.87 20.08 -8.95
CA PHE A 20 16.07 18.65 -8.66
C PHE A 20 14.96 18.09 -7.76
N GLN A 21 13.70 18.30 -8.13
CA GLN A 21 12.61 17.58 -7.49
C GLN A 21 12.57 16.16 -8.07
N ALA A 22 12.80 15.15 -7.23
CA ALA A 22 12.55 13.78 -7.61
C ALA A 22 11.07 13.62 -7.93
N ALA A 23 10.74 13.01 -9.06
CA ALA A 23 9.37 12.63 -9.35
C ALA A 23 8.87 11.72 -8.21
N PRO A 24 7.62 11.87 -7.74
CA PRO A 24 7.06 10.97 -6.76
C PRO A 24 7.12 9.54 -7.29
N THR A 25 7.57 8.61 -6.44
CA THR A 25 7.59 7.20 -6.80
C THR A 25 6.17 6.75 -7.12
N PRO A 26 5.92 6.13 -8.28
CA PRO A 26 4.60 5.60 -8.59
C PRO A 26 4.15 4.63 -7.49
N GLU A 27 2.88 4.74 -7.10
CA GLU A 27 2.30 3.73 -6.22
C GLU A 27 2.32 2.36 -6.92
N PRO A 28 2.69 1.27 -6.22
CA PRO A 28 2.62 -0.05 -6.80
C PRO A 28 1.17 -0.39 -7.12
N ASN A 29 0.94 -0.91 -8.34
CA ASN A 29 -0.35 -1.48 -8.67
C ASN A 29 -0.50 -2.84 -7.97
N ILE A 30 -1.25 -2.87 -6.87
CA ILE A 30 -1.50 -4.08 -6.08
C ILE A 30 -2.85 -4.66 -6.52
N GLY A 31 -2.83 -5.84 -7.11
CA GLY A 31 -4.06 -6.58 -7.43
C GLY A 31 -4.66 -7.21 -6.18
N VAL A 32 -5.97 -7.11 -5.98
CA VAL A 32 -6.67 -7.75 -4.85
C VAL A 32 -7.88 -8.51 -5.38
N ASN A 33 -7.88 -9.84 -5.21
CA ASN A 33 -8.91 -10.73 -5.72
C ASN A 33 -9.49 -11.60 -4.61
N GLY A 34 -10.80 -11.84 -4.67
CA GLY A 34 -11.51 -12.75 -3.78
C GLY A 34 -11.80 -14.10 -4.44
N TYR A 35 -11.60 -15.18 -3.71
CA TYR A 35 -11.86 -16.54 -4.16
C TYR A 35 -12.73 -17.27 -3.15
N PHE A 36 -13.61 -18.13 -3.63
CA PHE A 36 -14.47 -18.97 -2.81
C PHE A 36 -14.21 -20.44 -3.13
N ALA A 37 -14.27 -21.30 -2.11
CA ALA A 37 -14.09 -22.74 -2.29
C ALA A 37 -15.26 -23.42 -3.04
N SER A 38 -16.36 -22.70 -3.25
CA SER A 38 -17.57 -23.18 -3.92
C SER A 38 -18.25 -22.03 -4.64
N ASP A 39 -18.87 -22.32 -5.79
CA ASP A 39 -19.62 -21.35 -6.59
C ASP A 39 -20.88 -20.83 -5.89
N ARG A 40 -21.38 -21.58 -4.90
CA ARG A 40 -22.60 -21.22 -4.16
C ARG A 40 -22.45 -21.48 -2.67
N ALA A 41 -23.05 -20.59 -1.88
CA ALA A 41 -23.22 -20.74 -0.44
C ALA A 41 -24.56 -21.41 -0.13
N GLN A 42 -24.52 -22.48 0.68
CA GLN A 42 -25.73 -23.11 1.21
C GLN A 42 -26.00 -22.63 2.64
N ARG A 43 -27.26 -22.37 2.97
CA ARG A 43 -27.67 -21.94 4.30
C ARG A 43 -27.24 -22.99 5.35
N GLY A 44 -26.67 -22.52 6.46
CA GLY A 44 -26.23 -23.38 7.56
C GLY A 44 -24.93 -24.15 7.28
N ARG A 45 -24.28 -23.93 6.13
CA ARG A 45 -22.96 -24.49 5.82
C ARG A 45 -21.86 -23.45 5.99
N ILE A 46 -20.67 -23.93 6.31
CA ILE A 46 -19.46 -23.12 6.33
C ILE A 46 -18.94 -23.02 4.89
N VAL A 47 -18.62 -21.82 4.46
CA VAL A 47 -17.95 -21.53 3.19
C VAL A 47 -16.57 -20.98 3.51
N GLN A 48 -15.55 -21.49 2.82
CA GLN A 48 -14.20 -20.97 2.90
C GLN A 48 -13.98 -19.99 1.74
N ALA A 49 -13.30 -18.90 2.05
CA ALA A 49 -12.93 -17.87 1.09
C ALA A 49 -11.48 -17.45 1.32
N ALA A 50 -10.84 -16.96 0.28
CA ALA A 50 -9.49 -16.42 0.31
C ALA A 50 -9.49 -15.03 -0.32
N VAL A 51 -8.66 -14.14 0.23
CA VAL A 51 -8.29 -12.87 -0.41
C VAL A 51 -6.84 -13.01 -0.83
N VAL A 52 -6.58 -12.87 -2.12
CA VAL A 52 -5.24 -12.98 -2.70
C VAL A 52 -4.80 -11.60 -3.15
N MET A 53 -3.62 -11.19 -2.69
CA MET A 53 -2.97 -9.96 -3.11
C MET A 53 -1.82 -10.29 -4.07
N GLU A 54 -1.82 -9.66 -5.24
CA GLU A 54 -0.73 -9.72 -6.20
C GLU A 54 0.22 -8.55 -5.93
N ILE A 55 1.38 -8.86 -5.36
CA ILE A 55 2.37 -7.88 -4.93
C ILE A 55 3.48 -7.82 -5.98
N PRO A 56 3.72 -6.67 -6.62
CA PRO A 56 4.80 -6.52 -7.59
C PRO A 56 6.18 -6.80 -7.00
N SER A 57 7.12 -7.21 -7.86
CA SER A 57 8.51 -7.46 -7.45
C SER A 57 9.14 -6.21 -6.81
N GLY A 58 9.92 -6.43 -5.76
CA GLY A 58 10.55 -5.35 -4.97
C GLY A 58 9.68 -4.81 -3.83
N TYR A 59 8.43 -5.28 -3.72
CA TYR A 59 7.51 -4.91 -2.64
C TYR A 59 7.26 -6.08 -1.70
N HIS A 60 6.81 -5.76 -0.48
CA HIS A 60 6.34 -6.72 0.49
C HIS A 60 5.15 -6.14 1.24
N VAL A 61 4.37 -7.01 1.86
CA VAL A 61 3.29 -6.65 2.77
C VAL A 61 3.68 -7.06 4.19
N ASN A 62 3.40 -6.21 5.16
CA ASN A 62 3.68 -6.51 6.56
C ASN A 62 2.77 -7.64 7.07
N ALA A 63 3.23 -8.39 8.07
CA ALA A 63 2.35 -9.29 8.81
C ALA A 63 1.25 -8.50 9.56
N ASN A 64 0.14 -9.17 9.91
CA ASN A 64 -0.89 -8.58 10.79
C ASN A 64 -0.30 -8.24 12.18
N ARG A 65 0.66 -9.04 12.66
CA ARG A 65 1.40 -8.79 13.90
C ARG A 65 2.88 -8.54 13.57
N PRO A 66 3.25 -7.35 13.11
CA PRO A 66 4.64 -7.05 12.77
C PRO A 66 5.50 -6.95 14.04
N LEU A 67 6.79 -7.28 13.92
CA LEU A 67 7.74 -7.24 15.03
C LEU A 67 8.15 -5.81 15.41
N ASN A 68 8.09 -4.89 14.45
CA ASN A 68 8.47 -3.49 14.63
C ASN A 68 7.23 -2.63 14.92
N LYS A 69 7.31 -1.81 15.96
CA LYS A 69 6.25 -0.87 16.38
C LYS A 69 5.92 0.23 15.37
N TYR A 70 6.81 0.50 14.41
CA TYR A 70 6.59 1.48 13.34
C TYR A 70 6.03 0.87 12.07
N SER A 71 5.94 -0.46 11.98
CA SER A 71 5.34 -1.13 10.83
C SER A 71 3.83 -1.00 10.88
N ILE A 72 3.23 -0.64 9.74
CA ILE A 72 1.78 -0.62 9.59
C ILE A 72 1.31 -2.08 9.42
N PRO A 73 0.47 -2.62 10.32
CA PRO A 73 0.00 -4.00 10.25
C PRO A 73 -1.02 -4.17 9.12
N THR A 74 -1.00 -5.33 8.48
CA THR A 74 -2.04 -5.71 7.51
C THR A 74 -3.31 -6.12 8.25
N SER A 75 -4.45 -5.59 7.83
CA SER A 75 -5.76 -5.89 8.42
C SER A 75 -6.77 -6.26 7.34
N LEU A 76 -7.62 -7.24 7.64
CA LEU A 76 -8.76 -7.62 6.81
C LEU A 76 -10.04 -7.35 7.60
N LYS A 77 -10.90 -6.49 7.06
CA LYS A 77 -12.23 -6.24 7.59
C LYS A 77 -13.24 -6.86 6.64
N ILE A 78 -14.09 -7.74 7.18
CA ILE A 78 -15.18 -8.37 6.43
C ILE A 78 -16.47 -7.71 6.87
N ASP A 79 -17.16 -7.06 5.93
CA ASP A 79 -18.52 -6.58 6.14
C ASP A 79 -19.50 -7.66 5.66
N ALA A 80 -20.23 -8.24 6.60
CA ALA A 80 -21.15 -9.34 6.33
C ALA A 80 -22.58 -8.84 6.34
N SER A 81 -23.27 -9.01 5.20
CA SER A 81 -24.70 -8.75 5.10
C SER A 81 -25.52 -9.74 5.95
N GLY A 82 -26.78 -9.38 6.22
CA GLY A 82 -27.69 -10.21 7.01
C GLY A 82 -27.75 -11.67 6.55
N GLY A 83 -27.65 -12.60 7.50
CA GLY A 83 -27.68 -14.05 7.25
C GLY A 83 -26.31 -14.72 7.13
N VAL A 84 -25.22 -13.94 7.11
CA VAL A 84 -23.84 -14.46 7.11
C VAL A 84 -23.20 -14.21 8.48
N ARG A 85 -22.45 -15.21 8.98
CA ARG A 85 -21.59 -15.08 10.16
C ARG A 85 -20.15 -15.31 9.73
N VAL A 86 -19.27 -14.38 10.09
CA VAL A 86 -17.85 -14.45 9.77
C VAL A 86 -17.13 -15.25 10.85
N GLY A 87 -16.39 -16.28 10.45
CA GLY A 87 -15.55 -17.08 11.34
C GLY A 87 -14.17 -16.45 11.55
N SER A 88 -13.21 -17.24 12.04
CA SER A 88 -11.82 -16.79 12.15
C SER A 88 -11.25 -16.46 10.77
N VAL A 89 -10.55 -15.33 10.70
CA VAL A 89 -9.63 -15.02 9.59
C VAL A 89 -8.28 -15.62 9.98
N ILE A 90 -7.72 -16.46 9.12
CA ILE A 90 -6.44 -17.15 9.31
C ILE A 90 -5.44 -16.71 8.25
#